data_AF-A0ABC8LK49-F1
#
_entry.id   AF-A0ABC8LK49-F1
#
_cell.length_a   1.000
_cell.length_b   1.000
_cell.length_c   1.000
_cell.angle_alpha   90.00
_cell.angle_beta   90.00
_cell.angle_gamma   90.00
#
_symmetry.space_group_name_H-M   'P 1'
#
loop_
_entity.id
_entity.type
_entity.pdbx_description
1 polymer ?
#
loop_
_entity_poly.entity_id
_entity_poly.type
_entity_poly.pdbx_seq_one_letter_code
_entity_poly.pdbx_strand_id
1 'polypeptide(L)'
;MWFGYLPQRPAMDNPATYVKGKPFIEQVVGILTTTPGYGYSHKGYLSTGTPIPDDQLLSSSRSGSRRHVYSVPLKCWCGQGLNTWVSETKENPYRRFYRCKIALQNKSEVHLLKWIDEAILHEVRIVDAKSLELLHDFQALSKDFNVQLQYQRSWLFSRDEEMIQQIKENLLQMSTMLNEETKKMKEDIAANHNSHNNSIFTTNGPITKFSVAIAVLGAMSSIYWKLL
;
A
#
# COMPACT_ATOMS: atom_id res chain seq x y z
N MET A 1 5.96 0.79 -50.29
CA MET A 1 5.66 2.12 -50.86
C MET A 1 5.23 3.03 -49.73
N TRP A 2 6.08 3.96 -49.31
CA TRP A 2 5.76 5.29 -48.77
C TRP A 2 7.07 6.08 -48.83
N PHE A 3 7.31 6.70 -49.99
CA PHE A 3 8.35 7.70 -50.17
C PHE A 3 7.82 9.02 -49.61
N GLY A 4 8.53 9.61 -48.66
CA GLY A 4 8.28 10.96 -48.17
C GLY A 4 9.57 11.77 -48.27
N TYR A 5 9.79 12.38 -49.43
CA TYR A 5 10.81 13.38 -49.64
C TYR A 5 10.67 14.50 -48.59
N LEU A 6 11.61 14.58 -47.64
CA LEU A 6 11.86 15.81 -46.92
C LEU A 6 12.63 16.74 -47.86
N PRO A 7 12.18 17.98 -48.09
CA PRO A 7 12.89 18.90 -48.97
C PRO A 7 14.30 19.13 -48.43
N GLN A 8 15.26 19.18 -49.35
CA GLN A 8 16.64 19.55 -49.10
C GLN A 8 16.66 20.79 -48.18
N ARG A 9 17.26 20.65 -46.99
CA ARG A 9 17.49 21.79 -46.11
C ARG A 9 18.31 22.82 -46.89
N PRO A 10 17.89 24.09 -47.01
CA PRO A 10 18.73 25.09 -47.62
C PRO A 10 20.04 25.16 -46.83
N ALA A 11 21.15 25.16 -47.56
CA ALA A 11 22.50 25.30 -47.03
C ALA A 11 22.57 26.60 -46.22
N MET A 12 22.64 26.47 -44.89
CA MET A 12 22.72 27.60 -43.96
C MET A 12 24.19 27.98 -43.79
N ASP A 13 24.79 28.51 -44.86
CA ASP A 13 26.23 28.71 -44.98
C ASP A 13 26.74 30.06 -44.45
N ASN A 14 25.90 30.86 -43.78
CA ASN A 14 26.32 32.16 -43.25
C ASN A 14 26.46 32.16 -41.71
N PRO A 15 27.68 32.24 -41.16
CA PRO A 15 27.90 32.31 -39.71
C PRO A 15 27.56 33.68 -39.08
N ALA A 16 27.19 34.68 -39.90
CA ALA A 16 26.98 36.06 -39.46
C ALA A 16 25.59 36.38 -38.88
N THR A 17 24.71 35.38 -38.69
CA THR A 17 23.28 35.62 -38.39
C THR A 17 22.78 34.94 -37.11
N TYR A 18 23.62 34.85 -36.08
CA TYR A 18 23.23 34.24 -34.81
C TYR A 18 23.78 34.98 -33.60
N VAL A 19 22.88 35.46 -32.75
CA VAL A 19 23.25 35.99 -31.43
C VAL A 19 23.18 34.87 -30.41
N LYS A 20 24.22 34.79 -29.58
CA LYS A 20 24.22 33.93 -28.39
C LYS A 20 23.14 34.46 -27.43
N GLY A 21 22.08 33.68 -27.23
CA GLY A 21 21.04 34.01 -26.26
C GLY A 21 21.56 33.84 -24.84
N LYS A 22 21.01 34.60 -23.89
CA LYS A 22 21.25 34.35 -22.46
C LYS A 22 20.71 32.96 -22.08
N PRO A 23 21.40 32.19 -21.23
CA PRO A 23 20.94 30.86 -20.82
C PRO A 23 19.62 30.95 -20.04
N PHE A 24 18.69 30.05 -20.36
CA PHE A 24 17.34 30.00 -19.77
C PHE A 24 17.34 29.74 -18.25
N ILE A 25 18.39 29.13 -17.70
CA ILE A 25 18.48 28.82 -16.27
C ILE A 25 18.44 30.09 -15.40
N GLU A 26 18.88 31.25 -15.89
CA GLU A 26 18.77 32.52 -15.14
C GLU A 26 17.38 33.18 -15.21
N GLN A 27 16.52 32.82 -16.17
CA GLN A 27 15.20 33.45 -16.31
C GLN A 27 14.12 32.79 -15.43
N VAL A 28 14.28 31.51 -15.07
CA VAL A 28 13.29 30.80 -14.25
C VAL A 28 13.50 31.05 -12.75
N VAL A 29 14.74 31.31 -12.31
CA VAL A 29 15.06 31.59 -10.90
C VAL A 29 14.49 32.94 -10.43
N GLY A 30 14.27 33.89 -11.35
CA GLY A 30 13.68 35.20 -11.04
C GLY A 30 12.16 35.22 -10.85
N ILE A 31 11.44 34.14 -11.21
CA ILE A 31 9.95 34.12 -11.17
C ILE A 31 9.41 33.33 -9.97
N LEU A 32 10.24 32.57 -9.25
CA LEU A 32 9.81 31.74 -8.11
C LEU A 32 10.11 32.35 -6.72
N THR A 33 10.62 33.58 -6.63
CA THR A 33 10.98 34.22 -5.35
C THR A 33 10.03 35.37 -4.97
N THR A 34 8.72 35.15 -5.02
CA THR A 34 7.76 36.02 -4.31
C THR A 34 6.56 35.22 -3.79
N THR A 35 6.71 34.57 -2.65
CA THR A 35 5.59 34.35 -1.72
C THR A 35 6.06 34.60 -0.28
N PRO A 36 5.22 35.24 0.57
CA PRO A 36 5.59 35.65 1.92
C PRO A 36 5.52 34.47 2.90
N GLY A 37 6.38 34.54 3.91
CA GLY A 37 6.66 33.44 4.83
C GLY A 37 5.52 33.04 5.75
N TYR A 38 5.55 31.76 6.10
CA TYR A 38 5.10 31.26 7.39
C TYR A 38 6.22 30.37 7.94
N GLY A 39 6.77 30.80 9.08
CA GLY A 39 7.83 30.09 9.78
C GLY A 39 7.28 28.91 10.55
N TYR A 40 7.98 27.78 10.46
CA TYR A 40 8.01 26.80 11.53
C TYR A 40 9.47 26.40 11.80
N SER A 41 9.89 26.74 13.00
CA SER A 41 11.16 26.39 13.62
C SER A 41 11.08 24.96 14.15
N HIS A 42 12.04 24.10 13.77
CA HIS A 42 12.51 23.05 14.66
C HIS A 42 14.00 22.73 14.43
N LYS A 43 14.76 22.92 15.50
CA LYS A 43 16.12 22.41 15.80
C LYS A 43 16.12 20.88 15.57
N GLY A 44 17.14 20.17 15.11
CA GLY A 44 18.56 20.42 14.88
C GLY A 44 19.27 19.10 15.15
N TYR A 45 20.18 18.64 14.28
CA TYR A 45 21.30 17.75 14.63
C TYR A 45 22.45 18.02 13.66
N LEU A 46 23.57 18.50 14.20
CA LEU A 46 24.85 18.53 13.51
C LEU A 46 25.38 17.10 13.40
N SER A 47 25.88 16.72 12.23
CA SER A 47 27.00 15.79 12.14
C SER A 47 27.86 16.13 10.93
N THR A 48 29.13 16.37 11.23
CA THR A 48 30.22 16.71 10.32
C THR A 48 30.60 15.51 9.44
N GLY A 49 30.66 15.71 8.13
CA GLY A 49 31.20 14.74 7.17
C GLY A 49 31.64 15.46 5.90
N THR A 50 32.87 15.22 5.50
CA THR A 50 33.67 15.85 4.44
C THR A 50 33.06 15.86 3.03
N PRO A 51 33.46 16.78 2.13
CA PRO A 51 32.99 16.80 0.73
C PRO A 51 33.55 15.60 -0.04
N ILE A 52 32.65 14.80 -0.62
CA ILE A 52 32.99 13.70 -1.54
C ILE A 52 33.18 14.31 -2.95
N PRO A 53 34.24 13.98 -3.70
CA PRO A 53 34.46 14.51 -5.05
C PRO A 53 33.46 13.94 -6.07
N ASP A 54 32.85 14.81 -6.88
CA ASP A 54 31.90 14.52 -7.96
C ASP A 54 32.55 13.88 -9.21
N ASP A 55 33.19 12.72 -9.07
CA ASP A 55 33.88 12.08 -10.20
C ASP A 55 33.57 10.57 -10.33
N GLN A 56 32.30 10.13 -10.30
CA GLN A 56 31.91 8.82 -10.86
C GLN A 56 30.46 8.77 -11.38
N LEU A 57 30.23 9.36 -12.55
CA LEU A 57 29.24 8.83 -13.52
C LEU A 57 29.91 8.73 -14.91
N LEU A 58 30.97 7.91 -14.98
CA LEU A 58 31.49 7.43 -16.26
C LEU A 58 30.45 6.49 -16.89
N SER A 59 29.70 7.01 -17.86
CA SER A 59 29.10 6.16 -18.89
C SER A 59 30.22 5.59 -19.77
N SER A 60 30.64 4.37 -19.44
CA SER A 60 31.45 3.54 -20.33
C SER A 60 30.71 3.30 -21.63
N SER A 61 31.39 3.62 -22.73
CA SER A 61 30.84 3.60 -24.08
C SER A 61 30.74 2.17 -24.64
N ARG A 62 29.86 2.04 -25.65
CA ARG A 62 29.81 1.00 -26.71
C ARG A 62 29.01 -0.28 -26.39
N SER A 63 27.70 -0.21 -26.66
CA SER A 63 26.98 -1.31 -27.34
C SER A 63 25.73 -0.78 -28.02
N GLY A 64 25.49 -1.26 -29.23
CA GLY A 64 24.51 -0.74 -30.18
C GLY A 64 23.07 -1.08 -29.80
N SER A 65 22.52 -0.33 -28.86
CA SER A 65 21.09 -0.08 -28.83
C SER A 65 20.93 1.42 -29.03
N ARG A 66 20.54 1.82 -30.24
CA ARG A 66 20.09 3.18 -30.53
C ARG A 66 18.77 3.38 -29.78
N ARG A 67 18.81 3.42 -28.44
CA ARG A 67 17.73 4.03 -27.66
C ARG A 67 17.60 5.40 -28.25
N HIS A 68 16.48 5.63 -28.92
CA HIS A 68 16.19 6.92 -29.49
C HIS A 68 16.18 7.89 -28.30
N VAL A 69 17.28 8.62 -28.10
CA VAL A 69 17.36 9.68 -27.10
C VAL A 69 16.50 10.79 -27.67
N TYR A 70 15.23 10.70 -27.30
CA TYR A 70 14.16 11.59 -27.66
C TYR A 70 14.35 12.99 -27.05
N SER A 71 15.12 13.06 -25.98
CA SER A 71 15.50 14.29 -25.30
C SER A 71 16.66 15.00 -25.98
N VAL A 72 16.78 16.30 -25.72
CA VAL A 72 17.99 17.04 -26.10
C VAL A 72 19.12 16.58 -25.19
N PRO A 73 20.18 15.95 -25.72
CA PRO A 73 21.28 15.46 -24.90
C PRO A 73 22.04 16.65 -24.29
N LEU A 74 22.56 16.48 -23.07
CA LEU A 74 23.34 17.53 -22.39
C LEU A 74 24.67 17.86 -23.11
N LYS A 75 25.21 16.89 -23.85
CA LYS A 75 26.45 17.00 -24.63
C LYS A 75 26.21 16.57 -26.07
N CYS A 76 26.88 17.24 -27.01
CA CYS A 76 26.97 16.81 -28.39
C CYS A 76 27.82 15.53 -28.49
N TRP A 77 27.70 14.80 -29.60
CA TRP A 77 28.49 13.60 -29.88
C TRP A 77 30.02 13.85 -29.89
N CYS A 78 30.47 15.10 -30.06
CA CYS A 78 31.87 15.51 -29.94
C CYS A 78 32.35 15.73 -28.49
N GLY A 79 31.51 15.44 -27.49
CA GLY A 79 31.79 15.63 -26.06
C GLY A 79 31.55 17.04 -25.53
N GLN A 80 31.40 18.04 -26.41
CA GLN A 80 31.17 19.42 -26.01
C GLN A 80 29.72 19.69 -25.59
N GLY A 81 29.54 20.60 -24.64
CA GLY A 81 28.21 21.03 -24.20
C GLY A 81 27.42 21.80 -25.28
N LEU A 82 26.14 22.04 -24.99
CA LEU A 82 25.25 22.83 -25.83
C LEU A 82 25.11 24.26 -25.28
N ASN A 83 24.85 25.22 -26.17
CA ASN A 83 24.40 26.57 -25.85
C ASN A 83 23.06 26.86 -26.53
N THR A 84 22.30 27.81 -25.99
CA THR A 84 21.09 28.33 -26.62
C THR A 84 21.43 29.52 -27.51
N TRP A 85 20.87 29.51 -28.71
CA TRP A 85 21.04 30.55 -29.73
C TRP A 85 19.68 31.05 -30.21
N VAL A 86 19.68 32.27 -30.75
CA VAL A 86 18.52 32.88 -31.39
C VAL A 86 18.81 32.95 -32.89
N SER A 87 17.87 32.49 -33.71
CA SER A 87 17.98 32.57 -35.17
C SER A 87 17.68 33.99 -35.63
N GLU A 88 18.55 34.56 -36.46
CA GLU A 88 18.32 35.83 -37.13
C GLU A 88 17.93 35.64 -38.62
N THR A 89 17.59 34.41 -39.03
CA THR A 89 17.23 34.15 -40.43
C THR A 89 15.86 34.74 -40.74
N LYS A 90 15.65 35.15 -42.00
CA LYS A 90 14.38 35.74 -42.44
C LYS A 90 13.21 34.75 -42.32
N GLU A 91 13.48 33.46 -42.46
CA GLU A 91 12.49 32.38 -42.42
C GLU A 91 12.10 32.00 -40.99
N ASN A 92 13.01 32.13 -40.02
CA ASN A 92 12.77 31.75 -38.62
C ASN A 92 13.26 32.84 -37.64
N PRO A 93 12.81 34.10 -37.79
CA PRO A 93 13.34 35.20 -36.99
C PRO A 93 13.04 34.99 -35.51
N TYR A 94 14.03 35.26 -34.66
CA TYR A 94 13.98 35.17 -33.20
C TYR A 94 13.71 33.76 -32.63
N ARG A 95 13.64 32.72 -33.46
CA ARG A 95 13.39 31.35 -33.00
C ARG A 95 14.61 30.80 -32.26
N ARG A 96 14.40 30.16 -31.11
CA ARG A 96 15.49 29.65 -30.25
C ARG A 96 15.83 28.19 -30.54
N PHE A 97 17.11 27.86 -30.53
CA PHE A 97 17.61 26.49 -30.71
C PHE A 97 18.81 26.17 -29.81
N TYR A 98 18.99 24.89 -29.51
CA TYR A 98 20.21 24.35 -28.93
C TYR A 98 21.22 24.05 -30.03
N ARG A 99 22.48 24.42 -29.81
CA ARG A 99 23.60 24.07 -30.70
C ARG A 99 24.87 23.78 -29.92
N CYS A 100 25.67 22.85 -30.41
CA CYS A 100 26.99 22.54 -29.85
C CYS A 100 27.91 23.78 -29.82
N LYS A 101 28.68 23.94 -28.74
CA LYS A 101 29.59 25.09 -28.52
C LYS A 101 30.62 25.29 -29.64
N ILE A 102 31.19 24.21 -30.18
CA ILE A 102 32.25 24.28 -31.21
C ILE A 102 31.70 24.24 -32.65
N ALA A 103 30.38 24.10 -32.83
CA ALA A 103 29.78 23.95 -34.16
C ALA A 103 29.96 25.17 -35.08
N LEU A 104 30.22 26.35 -34.51
CA LEU A 104 30.54 27.56 -35.27
C LEU A 104 31.99 27.57 -35.75
N GLN A 105 32.89 26.90 -35.04
CA GLN A 105 34.32 26.82 -35.33
C GLN A 105 34.59 25.74 -36.38
N ASN A 106 33.90 24.60 -36.28
CA ASN A 106 34.09 23.45 -37.17
C ASN A 106 32.89 23.31 -38.12
N LYS A 107 32.91 24.06 -39.23
CA LYS A 107 31.81 24.02 -40.23
C LYS A 107 31.77 22.73 -41.04
N SER A 108 32.86 21.97 -41.10
CA SER A 108 32.96 20.71 -41.83
C SER A 108 32.23 19.55 -41.14
N GLU A 109 31.98 19.65 -39.83
CA GLU A 109 31.37 18.58 -39.04
C GLU A 109 29.91 18.89 -38.70
N VAL A 110 29.04 17.89 -38.85
CA VAL A 110 27.63 18.01 -38.50
C VAL A 110 27.45 17.85 -36.99
N HIS A 111 27.42 18.97 -36.28
CA HIS A 111 27.14 19.00 -34.86
C HIS A 111 25.64 19.11 -34.54
N LEU A 112 25.28 18.85 -33.28
CA LEU A 112 23.90 18.92 -32.81
C LEU A 112 23.31 20.32 -33.01
N LEU A 113 22.14 20.37 -33.63
CA LEU A 113 21.25 21.52 -33.73
C LEU A 113 19.82 21.01 -33.54
N LYS A 114 19.10 21.59 -32.57
CA LYS A 114 17.69 21.23 -32.31
C LYS A 114 16.90 22.45 -31.85
N TRP A 115 15.75 22.70 -32.46
CA TRP A 115 14.85 23.78 -32.05
C TRP A 115 14.26 23.50 -30.66
N ILE A 116 14.15 24.54 -29.83
CA ILE A 116 13.70 24.40 -28.43
C ILE A 116 12.23 23.98 -28.37
N ASP A 117 11.37 24.58 -29.19
CA ASP A 117 9.95 24.24 -29.27
C ASP A 117 9.72 22.78 -29.67
N GLU A 118 10.44 22.29 -30.68
CA GLU A 118 10.39 20.89 -31.09
C GLU A 118 10.88 19.93 -30.01
N ALA A 119 11.94 20.32 -29.28
CA ALA A 119 12.44 19.56 -28.15
C ALA A 119 11.38 19.46 -27.04
N ILE A 120 10.80 20.60 -26.63
CA ILE A 120 9.76 20.64 -25.59
C ILE A 120 8.54 19.82 -26.01
N LEU A 121 8.03 20.01 -27.24
CA LEU A 121 6.91 19.23 -27.76
C LEU A 121 7.18 17.74 -27.76
N HIS A 122 8.43 17.35 -27.97
CA HIS A 122 8.81 15.96 -27.93
C HIS A 122 8.83 15.41 -26.49
N GLU A 123 9.39 16.15 -25.53
CA GLU A 123 9.36 15.78 -24.10
C GLU A 123 7.92 15.67 -23.57
N VAL A 124 7.06 16.62 -23.91
CA VAL A 124 5.64 16.61 -23.49
C VAL A 124 4.96 15.34 -23.98
N ARG A 125 5.13 14.97 -25.26
CA ARG A 125 4.54 13.72 -25.80
C ARG A 125 5.03 12.46 -25.09
N ILE A 126 6.27 12.44 -24.62
CA ILE A 126 6.80 11.31 -23.86
C ILE A 126 6.23 11.26 -22.46
N VAL A 127 6.15 12.41 -21.80
CA VAL A 127 5.52 12.51 -20.48
C VAL A 127 4.07 12.04 -20.57
N ASP A 128 3.32 12.48 -21.58
CA ASP A 128 1.95 12.03 -21.84
C ASP A 128 1.89 10.51 -22.03
N ALA A 129 2.72 9.95 -22.91
CA ALA A 129 2.77 8.51 -23.15
C ALA A 129 3.07 7.70 -21.87
N LYS A 130 4.07 8.13 -21.10
CA LYS A 130 4.43 7.47 -19.83
C LYS A 130 3.34 7.62 -18.77
N SER A 131 2.66 8.77 -18.72
CA SER A 131 1.56 8.98 -17.77
C SER A 131 0.38 8.05 -18.08
N LEU A 132 0.07 7.83 -19.36
CA LEU A 132 -0.95 6.89 -19.79
C LEU A 132 -0.57 5.45 -19.44
N GLU A 133 0.68 5.08 -19.66
CA GLU A 133 1.23 3.76 -19.28
C GLU A 133 1.11 3.52 -17.77
N LEU A 134 1.58 4.47 -16.95
CA LEU A 134 1.48 4.40 -15.49
C LEU A 134 0.03 4.31 -14.99
N LEU A 135 -0.89 5.03 -15.63
CA LEU A 135 -2.32 4.98 -15.28
C LEU A 135 -2.90 3.59 -15.56
N HIS A 136 -2.54 2.99 -16.70
CA HIS A 136 -2.96 1.64 -17.05
C HIS A 136 -2.40 0.59 -16.08
N ASP A 137 -1.11 0.68 -15.75
CA ASP A 137 -0.48 -0.23 -14.78
C ASP A 137 -1.11 -0.12 -13.39
N PHE A 138 -1.42 1.11 -12.95
CA PHE A 138 -2.12 1.32 -11.69
C PHE A 138 -3.51 0.69 -11.68
N GLN A 139 -4.26 0.80 -12.77
CA GLN A 139 -5.58 0.17 -12.89
C GLN A 139 -5.48 -1.36 -12.87
N ALA A 140 -4.49 -1.93 -13.56
CA ALA A 140 -4.24 -3.36 -13.55
C ALA A 140 -3.90 -3.86 -12.14
N LEU A 141 -2.97 -3.18 -11.46
CA LEU A 141 -2.58 -3.52 -10.09
C LEU A 141 -3.76 -3.41 -9.11
N SER A 142 -4.56 -2.35 -9.22
CA SER A 142 -5.76 -2.17 -8.40
C SER A 142 -6.77 -3.30 -8.62
N LYS A 143 -6.97 -3.74 -9.86
CA LYS A 143 -7.84 -4.87 -10.19
C LYS A 143 -7.32 -6.16 -9.56
N ASP A 144 -6.03 -6.45 -9.71
CA ASP A 144 -5.41 -7.66 -9.15
C ASP A 144 -5.52 -7.67 -7.61
N PHE A 145 -5.28 -6.52 -6.99
CA PHE A 145 -5.44 -6.38 -5.54
C PHE A 145 -6.88 -6.60 -5.08
N ASN A 146 -7.87 -6.09 -5.82
CA ASN A 146 -9.28 -6.32 -5.52
C ASN A 146 -9.66 -7.80 -5.63
N VAL A 147 -9.19 -8.50 -6.66
CA VAL A 147 -9.40 -9.95 -6.82
C VAL A 147 -8.78 -10.70 -5.63
N GLN A 148 -7.56 -10.35 -5.25
CA GLN A 148 -6.87 -10.96 -4.11
C GLN A 148 -7.62 -10.74 -2.79
N LEU A 149 -8.11 -9.52 -2.55
CA LEU A 149 -8.91 -9.21 -1.36
C LEU A 149 -10.24 -9.96 -1.36
N GLN A 150 -10.89 -10.14 -2.51
CA GLN A 150 -12.11 -10.94 -2.61
C GLN A 150 -11.85 -12.41 -2.27
N TYR A 151 -10.74 -12.97 -2.77
CA TYR A 151 -10.33 -14.33 -2.43
C TYR A 151 -10.07 -14.47 -0.92
N GLN A 152 -9.27 -13.56 -0.34
CA GLN A 152 -8.99 -13.57 1.11
C GLN A 152 -10.27 -13.44 1.94
N ARG A 153 -11.20 -12.56 1.54
CA ARG A 153 -12.50 -12.42 2.20
C ARG A 153 -13.30 -13.71 2.15
N SER A 154 -13.42 -14.33 0.97
CA SER A 154 -14.15 -15.59 0.82
C SER A 154 -13.54 -16.69 1.68
N TRP A 155 -12.20 -16.79 1.70
CA TRP A 155 -11.50 -17.78 2.50
C TRP A 155 -11.71 -17.57 4.00
N LEU A 156 -11.70 -16.32 4.48
CA LEU A 156 -12.00 -16.00 5.87
C LEU A 156 -13.42 -16.41 6.24
N PHE A 157 -14.41 -16.13 5.39
CA PHE A 157 -15.79 -16.54 5.64
C PHE A 157 -15.97 -18.05 5.75
N SER A 158 -15.37 -18.83 4.84
CA SER A 158 -15.42 -20.29 4.91
C SER A 158 -14.78 -20.82 6.20
N ARG A 159 -13.63 -20.24 6.59
CA ARG A 159 -12.94 -20.66 7.82
C ARG A 159 -13.71 -20.29 9.09
N ASP A 160 -14.36 -19.13 9.12
CA ASP A 160 -15.20 -18.72 10.24
C ASP A 160 -16.44 -19.63 10.37
N GLU A 161 -17.05 -20.00 9.24
CA GLU A 161 -18.18 -20.94 9.22
C GLU A 161 -17.79 -22.33 9.75
N GLU A 162 -16.65 -22.86 9.32
CA GLU A 162 -16.09 -24.13 9.81
C GLU A 162 -15.84 -24.08 11.33
N MET A 163 -15.23 -23.02 11.85
CA MET A 163 -15.00 -22.86 13.29
C MET A 163 -16.32 -22.77 14.06
N ILE A 164 -17.31 -22.04 13.55
CA ILE A 164 -18.63 -21.94 14.18
C ILE A 164 -19.31 -23.31 14.24
N GLN A 165 -19.20 -24.12 13.19
CA GLN A 165 -19.75 -25.48 13.19
C GLN A 165 -19.05 -26.37 14.22
N GLN A 166 -17.71 -26.35 14.28
CA GLN A 166 -16.95 -27.11 15.27
C GLN A 166 -17.30 -26.71 16.71
N ILE A 167 -17.46 -25.41 16.98
CA ILE A 167 -17.87 -24.92 18.30
C ILE A 167 -19.28 -25.44 18.66
N LYS A 168 -20.23 -25.40 17.71
CA LYS A 168 -21.59 -25.90 17.93
C LYS A 168 -21.60 -27.40 18.23
N GLU A 169 -20.82 -28.19 17.49
CA GLU A 169 -20.70 -29.64 17.70
C GLU A 169 -20.10 -29.96 19.07
N ASN A 170 -19.00 -29.31 19.43
CA ASN A 170 -18.37 -29.50 20.75
C ASN A 170 -19.33 -29.12 21.90
N LEU A 171 -20.09 -28.03 21.74
CA LEU A 171 -21.09 -27.61 22.72
C LEU A 171 -22.22 -28.65 22.85
N LEU A 172 -22.68 -29.20 21.72
CA LEU A 172 -23.73 -30.22 21.70
C LEU A 172 -23.26 -31.50 22.38
N GLN A 173 -22.05 -31.97 22.07
CA GLN A 173 -21.45 -33.14 22.70
C GLN A 173 -21.33 -32.96 24.22
N MET A 174 -20.84 -31.80 24.67
CA MET A 174 -20.75 -31.48 26.09
C MET A 174 -22.12 -31.46 26.77
N SER A 175 -23.14 -30.88 26.12
CA SER A 175 -24.52 -30.88 26.61
C SER A 175 -25.08 -32.30 26.75
N THR A 176 -24.85 -33.17 25.76
CA THR A 176 -25.30 -34.57 25.82
C THR A 176 -24.63 -35.34 26.95
N MET A 177 -23.33 -35.16 27.13
CA MET A 177 -22.58 -35.79 28.22
C MET A 177 -23.10 -35.34 29.59
N LEU A 178 -23.31 -34.04 29.80
CA LEU A 178 -23.88 -33.50 31.03
C LEU A 178 -25.30 -34.04 31.31
N ASN A 179 -26.14 -34.15 30.28
CA ASN A 179 -27.49 -34.71 30.44
C ASN A 179 -27.46 -36.19 30.82
N GLU A 180 -26.52 -36.96 30.28
CA GLU A 180 -26.35 -38.37 30.60
C GLU A 180 -25.78 -38.57 32.01
N GLU A 181 -24.77 -37.79 32.41
CA GLU A 181 -24.24 -37.80 33.77
C GLU A 181 -25.28 -37.41 34.82
N THR A 182 -26.07 -36.36 34.54
CA THR A 182 -27.15 -35.94 35.46
C THR A 182 -28.26 -36.98 35.55
N LYS A 183 -28.59 -37.68 34.46
CA LYS A 183 -29.55 -38.79 34.48
C LYS A 183 -29.02 -39.94 35.35
N LYS A 184 -27.78 -40.35 35.13
CA LYS A 184 -27.13 -41.40 35.93
C LYS A 184 -27.08 -41.04 37.41
N MET A 185 -26.70 -39.79 37.72
CA MET A 185 -26.71 -39.28 39.09
C MET A 185 -28.11 -39.34 39.74
N LYS A 186 -29.18 -39.01 39.00
CA LYS A 186 -30.56 -39.11 39.51
C LYS A 186 -30.96 -40.56 39.78
N GLU A 187 -30.56 -41.50 38.92
CA GLU A 187 -30.80 -42.93 39.09
C GLU A 187 -30.06 -43.47 40.33
N ASP A 188 -28.80 -43.09 40.52
CA ASP A 188 -28.00 -43.47 41.71
C ASP A 188 -28.61 -42.93 43.01
N ILE A 189 -29.09 -41.67 43.01
CA ILE A 189 -29.80 -41.07 44.16
C ILE A 189 -31.09 -41.83 44.44
N ALA A 190 -31.89 -42.16 43.42
CA ALA A 190 -33.14 -42.91 43.58
C ALA A 190 -32.90 -44.34 44.10
N ALA A 191 -31.86 -45.02 43.60
CA ALA A 191 -31.47 -46.36 44.07
C ALA A 191 -31.00 -46.35 45.53
N ASN A 192 -30.20 -45.35 45.92
CA ASN A 192 -29.73 -45.20 47.31
C ASN A 192 -30.87 -44.83 48.28
N HIS A 193 -31.80 -43.97 47.86
CA HIS A 193 -32.99 -43.61 48.65
C HIS A 193 -33.91 -44.83 48.88
N ASN A 194 -34.09 -45.70 47.89
CA ASN A 194 -34.88 -46.92 48.03
C ASN A 194 -34.20 -47.99 48.91
N SER A 195 -32.86 -48.07 48.92
CA SER A 195 -32.10 -48.89 49.87
C SER A 195 -32.28 -48.42 51.32
N HIS A 196 -32.23 -47.11 51.54
CA HIS A 196 -32.43 -46.53 52.86
C HIS A 196 -33.85 -46.78 53.40
N ASN A 197 -34.88 -46.69 52.55
CA ASN A 197 -36.28 -46.97 52.95
C ASN A 197 -36.57 -48.46 53.16
N ASN A 198 -35.89 -49.36 52.44
CA ASN A 198 -36.04 -50.80 52.64
C ASN A 198 -35.28 -51.31 53.89
N SER A 199 -34.30 -50.57 54.39
CA SER A 199 -33.65 -50.84 55.69
C SER A 199 -34.43 -50.32 56.90
N ILE A 200 -35.40 -49.42 56.70
CA ILE A 200 -36.23 -48.82 57.77
C ILE A 200 -37.43 -49.71 58.15
N PHE A 201 -37.69 -50.82 57.45
CA PHE A 201 -38.78 -51.73 57.82
C PHE A 201 -38.35 -53.01 58.55
N THR A 202 -37.07 -53.16 58.89
CA THR A 202 -36.62 -54.23 59.78
C THR A 202 -35.56 -53.73 60.74
N THR A 203 -36.00 -53.33 61.95
CA THR A 203 -35.45 -53.73 63.26
C THR A 203 -35.81 -52.70 64.33
N ASN A 204 -36.03 -53.21 65.54
CA ASN A 204 -36.42 -52.48 66.74
C ASN A 204 -35.33 -51.49 67.21
N GLY A 205 -35.16 -50.37 66.51
CA GLY A 205 -34.19 -49.32 66.84
C GLY A 205 -34.77 -48.17 67.71
N PRO A 206 -33.92 -47.41 68.42
CA PRO A 206 -34.30 -46.35 69.38
C PRO A 206 -35.18 -45.24 68.79
N ILE A 207 -35.23 -45.09 67.47
CA ILE A 207 -36.03 -44.07 66.77
C ILE A 207 -37.54 -44.31 66.96
N THR A 208 -37.99 -45.57 67.05
CA THR A 208 -39.40 -45.87 67.33
C THR A 208 -39.80 -45.48 68.74
N LYS A 209 -38.87 -45.55 69.71
CA LYS A 209 -39.10 -45.10 71.09
C LYS A 209 -39.30 -43.59 71.16
N PHE A 210 -38.53 -42.81 70.40
CA PHE A 210 -38.73 -41.35 70.31
C PHE A 210 -40.06 -40.99 69.64
N SER A 211 -40.43 -41.70 68.56
CA SER A 211 -41.70 -41.46 67.87
C SER A 211 -42.92 -41.74 68.76
N VAL A 212 -42.87 -42.84 69.53
CA VAL A 212 -43.90 -43.14 70.55
C VAL A 212 -43.92 -42.09 71.66
N ALA A 213 -42.76 -41.63 72.13
CA ALA A 213 -42.69 -40.59 73.17
C ALA A 213 -43.31 -39.26 72.69
N ILE A 214 -43.06 -38.84 71.46
CA ILE A 214 -43.65 -37.63 70.88
C ILE A 214 -45.17 -37.78 70.73
N ALA A 215 -45.66 -38.95 70.28
CA ALA A 215 -47.10 -39.21 70.19
C ALA A 215 -47.78 -39.17 71.57
N VAL A 216 -47.14 -39.74 72.61
CA VAL A 216 -47.66 -39.71 73.98
C VAL A 216 -47.67 -38.28 74.55
N LEU A 217 -46.62 -37.49 74.33
CA LEU A 217 -46.58 -36.08 74.76
C LEU A 217 -47.63 -35.23 74.04
N GLY A 218 -47.84 -35.46 72.74
CA GLY A 218 -48.91 -34.81 71.97
C GLY A 218 -50.31 -35.16 72.49
N ALA A 219 -50.56 -36.43 72.80
CA ALA A 219 -51.83 -36.87 73.38
C ALA A 219 -52.06 -36.27 74.78
N MET A 220 -51.03 -36.25 75.63
CA MET A 220 -51.10 -35.61 76.96
C MET A 220 -51.40 -34.11 76.85
N SER A 221 -50.71 -33.38 75.98
CA SER A 221 -50.99 -31.95 75.75
C SER A 221 -52.40 -31.70 75.22
N SER A 222 -52.92 -32.57 74.35
CA SER A 222 -54.28 -32.47 73.82
C SER A 222 -55.36 -32.70 74.89
N ILE A 223 -55.12 -33.64 75.82
CA ILE A 223 -56.00 -33.87 76.97
C ILE A 223 -55.94 -32.69 77.95
N TYR A 224 -54.75 -32.17 78.23
CA TYR A 224 -54.57 -30.99 79.09
C TYR A 224 -55.26 -29.74 78.53
N TRP A 225 -55.23 -29.54 77.21
CA TRP A 225 -55.96 -28.43 76.55
C TRP A 225 -57.48 -28.57 76.61
N LYS A 226 -58.00 -29.80 76.82
CA LYS A 226 -59.43 -30.09 76.86
C LYS A 226 -60.00 -30.11 78.29
N LEU A 227 -59.13 -30.09 79.30
CA LEU A 227 -59.48 -30.06 80.73
C LEU A 227 -59.24 -28.69 81.39
N LEU A 228 -58.68 -27.73 80.64
CA LEU A 228 -58.64 -26.30 80.99
C LEU A 228 -59.81 -25.57 80.33
#